data_AF-A0A8T4C732-F1
#
_entry.id   AF-A0A8T4C732-F1
#
_cell.length_a   1.000
_cell.length_b   1.000
_cell.length_c   1.000
_cell.angle_alpha   90.00
_cell.angle_beta   90.00
_cell.angle_gamma   90.00
#
_symmetry.space_group_name_H-M   'P 1'
#
loop_
_entity.id
_entity.type
_entity.pdbx_description
1 polymer ?
#
loop_
_entity_poly.entity_id
_entity_poly.type
_entity_poly.pdbx_seq_one_letter_code
_entity_poly.pdbx_strand_id
1 'polypeptide(L)'
;MTDSGEYKNVYNTQVIPYSGDLYTIETYGDSTQRMEVTAGHPILSVKRLKKRDRNKQWKKSWMIPKYLNKLDYLTIPINKTIISNSTRKYSITHGVGRHKPKKYEINVPLSKDFFRLIGYYLAEGSVSGNEGDHYVNFSFNENERAYIEDVKQLLKTVFGYEKAIETQTPNNHGTNVVVSSVDLAQVFKEFGKGAPNKVIPHWAMLEDPEKQKQLLSSLFHGDGNFYSKQHKSGYKETFRISTTSEKLARQAREILLRVKIPAFLNKQKRVSPRKPMYTVGVTGEYMSRFGEMVGIPVSNKMNGKNRASMFYIDDDFLYVPIKRITKKEVRDIPVYDISVEDLHTYVAAGVTVHNCSAPQYSANSLHAGCVEIFVKKNARMRYSSVENWSKNTYNLNTKRAMVDENSLMEWVSAQTGSGVTMLYPCSVLKGEGAKADHISIAVAGKNQFQDTGAKVYHLAPRTTSIIRAKSISKDGGVNTFRGHVKVNKSADECKVSVKCDALQMDLLSVSNTYPFMKILNSQTDVAHEATVGKIDSSQLFYLMSRGLDEEQAMQLIVQGFIENIVKELPLEYAVELNRLIALEMESHSA
;
A
#
# COMPACT_ATOMS: atom_id res chain seq x y z
N MET A 1 -7.38 -0.92 -3.31
CA MET A 1 -6.75 -2.19 -2.93
C MET A 1 -5.55 -1.87 -2.04
N THR A 2 -5.43 -2.54 -0.90
CA THR A 2 -4.32 -2.44 0.06
C THR A 2 -3.23 -3.47 -0.26
N ASP A 3 -2.15 -3.48 0.52
CA ASP A 3 -1.10 -4.49 0.45
C ASP A 3 -1.58 -5.91 0.82
N SER A 4 -2.65 -6.04 1.61
CA SER A 4 -3.29 -7.33 1.90
C SER A 4 -4.07 -7.94 0.73
N GLY A 5 -4.25 -7.20 -0.37
CA GLY A 5 -5.01 -7.64 -1.55
C GLY A 5 -6.52 -7.43 -1.41
N GLU A 6 -6.96 -6.60 -0.47
CA GLU A 6 -8.37 -6.30 -0.22
C GLU A 6 -8.76 -4.91 -0.73
N TYR A 7 -10.00 -4.75 -1.17
CA TYR A 7 -10.57 -3.42 -1.39
C TYR A 7 -11.09 -2.84 -0.07
N LYS A 8 -10.63 -1.63 0.24
CA LYS A 8 -11.03 -0.84 1.40
C LYS A 8 -11.55 0.52 0.92
N ASN A 9 -12.36 1.17 1.74
CA ASN A 9 -12.90 2.47 1.40
C ASN A 9 -11.79 3.53 1.45
N VAL A 10 -11.87 4.45 0.50
CA VAL A 10 -11.11 5.69 0.52
C VAL A 10 -11.93 6.70 1.31
N TYR A 11 -11.42 7.15 2.45
CA TYR A 11 -12.12 8.12 3.29
C TYR A 11 -11.62 9.56 3.09
N ASN A 12 -10.45 9.74 2.47
CA ASN A 12 -9.89 11.05 2.18
C ASN A 12 -8.96 11.01 0.96
N THR A 13 -8.99 12.07 0.16
CA THR A 13 -8.11 12.27 -1.01
C THR A 13 -7.52 13.67 -0.95
N GLN A 14 -6.21 13.79 -1.14
CA GLN A 14 -5.51 15.07 -1.09
C GLN A 14 -4.78 15.32 -2.41
N VAL A 15 -4.75 16.58 -2.80
CA VAL A 15 -3.91 17.08 -3.89
C VAL A 15 -2.99 18.13 -3.29
N ILE A 16 -1.69 17.91 -3.39
CA ILE A 16 -0.66 18.73 -2.73
C ILE A 16 0.27 19.27 -3.81
N PRO A 17 0.62 20.57 -3.81
CA PRO A 17 1.68 21.08 -4.67
C PRO A 17 3.04 20.53 -4.21
N TYR A 18 3.81 19.98 -5.13
CA TYR A 18 5.12 19.39 -4.86
C TYR A 18 6.22 20.04 -5.70
N SER A 19 7.30 20.40 -5.02
CA SER A 19 8.57 20.80 -5.63
C SER A 19 9.69 19.94 -5.07
N GLY A 20 10.51 19.38 -5.94
CA GLY A 20 11.59 18.46 -5.54
C GLY A 20 11.82 17.36 -6.58
N ASP A 21 12.39 16.24 -6.13
CA ASP A 21 12.70 15.11 -7.01
C ASP A 21 11.48 14.23 -7.27
N LEU A 22 11.10 14.13 -8.55
CA LEU A 22 10.12 13.16 -9.03
C LEU A 22 10.83 11.98 -9.68
N TYR A 23 10.58 10.79 -9.16
CA TYR A 23 11.10 9.54 -9.70
C TYR A 23 10.07 8.91 -10.64
N THR A 24 10.55 8.37 -11.76
CA THR A 24 9.78 7.54 -12.67
C THR A 24 10.36 6.14 -12.67
N ILE A 25 9.55 5.15 -12.28
CA ILE A 25 9.94 3.76 -12.17
C ILE A 25 9.18 2.93 -13.21
N GLU A 26 9.94 2.22 -14.04
CA GLU A 26 9.42 1.27 -15.03
C GLU A 26 9.80 -0.14 -14.61
N THR A 27 8.84 -1.06 -14.64
CA THR A 27 9.05 -2.48 -14.32
C THR A 27 9.16 -3.31 -15.59
N TYR A 28 9.72 -4.52 -15.47
CA TYR A 28 9.53 -5.53 -16.50
C TYR A 28 8.11 -6.10 -16.42
N GLY A 29 7.54 -6.45 -17.56
CA GLY A 29 6.21 -7.08 -17.63
C GLY A 29 5.05 -6.12 -17.88
N ASP A 30 5.23 -4.81 -17.77
CA ASP A 30 4.20 -3.86 -18.18
C ASP A 30 4.84 -2.68 -18.91
N SER A 31 4.64 -2.59 -20.23
CA SER A 31 5.10 -1.45 -21.03
C SER A 31 4.03 -0.37 -21.22
N THR A 32 2.83 -0.57 -20.67
CA THR A 32 1.73 0.39 -20.78
C THR A 32 1.73 1.42 -19.66
N GLN A 33 2.43 1.13 -18.57
CA GLN A 33 2.35 1.90 -17.33
C GLN A 33 3.73 2.15 -16.75
N ARG A 34 3.88 3.32 -16.13
CA ARG A 34 5.04 3.69 -15.32
C ARG A 34 4.54 4.34 -14.05
N MET A 35 5.29 4.19 -12.96
CA MET A 35 4.96 4.82 -11.69
C MET A 35 5.74 6.13 -11.58
N GLU A 36 5.03 7.23 -11.32
CA GLU A 36 5.64 8.52 -10.96
C GLU A 36 5.40 8.76 -9.47
N VAL A 37 6.46 9.06 -8.73
CA VAL A 37 6.44 9.03 -7.27
C VAL A 37 7.43 10.05 -6.69
N THR A 38 7.04 10.73 -5.61
CA THR A 38 7.89 11.72 -4.93
C THR A 38 9.03 11.04 -4.17
N ALA A 39 10.11 11.78 -3.91
CA ALA A 39 11.33 11.23 -3.30
C ALA A 39 11.13 10.52 -1.95
N GLY A 40 10.17 10.99 -1.14
CA GLY A 40 9.92 10.47 0.22
C GLY A 40 8.89 9.35 0.29
N HIS A 41 8.24 8.98 -0.81
CA HIS A 41 7.09 8.10 -0.76
C HIS A 41 7.51 6.62 -0.67
N PRO A 42 7.15 5.87 0.39
CA PRO A 42 7.59 4.50 0.56
C PRO A 42 6.89 3.53 -0.40
N ILE A 43 7.69 2.61 -0.98
CA ILE A 43 7.22 1.57 -1.90
C ILE A 43 7.61 0.21 -1.32
N LEU A 44 6.64 -0.71 -1.21
CA LEU A 44 6.93 -2.05 -0.71
C LEU A 44 7.72 -2.84 -1.75
N SER A 45 8.95 -3.19 -1.40
CA SER A 45 9.95 -3.65 -2.35
C SER A 45 10.85 -4.74 -1.74
N VAL A 46 11.60 -5.44 -2.59
CA VAL A 46 12.59 -6.45 -2.20
C VAL A 46 13.91 -6.16 -2.92
N LYS A 47 15.01 -6.09 -2.16
CA LYS A 47 16.35 -5.92 -2.72
C LYS A 47 16.80 -7.14 -3.51
N ARG A 48 17.37 -6.92 -4.70
CA ARG A 48 17.99 -7.97 -5.51
C ARG A 48 19.34 -8.36 -4.91
N LEU A 49 19.47 -9.62 -4.50
CA LEU A 49 20.73 -10.11 -3.90
C LEU A 49 21.77 -10.52 -4.95
N LYS A 50 21.32 -10.99 -6.12
CA LYS A 50 22.20 -11.47 -7.21
C LYS A 50 21.76 -10.94 -8.55
N LYS A 51 22.68 -10.43 -9.37
CA LYS A 51 22.35 -9.82 -10.67
C LYS A 51 21.69 -10.78 -11.67
N ARG A 52 22.06 -12.06 -11.65
CA ARG A 52 21.61 -13.06 -12.64
C ARG A 52 20.49 -13.98 -12.13
N ASP A 53 20.43 -14.22 -10.82
CA ASP A 53 19.49 -15.19 -10.23
C ASP A 53 18.40 -14.51 -9.42
N ARG A 54 17.22 -15.14 -9.35
CA ARG A 54 16.17 -14.73 -8.41
C ARG A 54 16.65 -14.91 -6.97
N ASN A 55 16.04 -14.15 -6.05
CA ASN A 55 16.32 -14.34 -4.64
C ASN A 55 15.80 -15.71 -4.18
N LYS A 56 16.48 -16.30 -3.20
CA LYS A 56 15.98 -17.48 -2.48
C LYS A 56 15.03 -17.10 -1.34
N GLN A 57 15.21 -15.91 -0.78
CA GLN A 57 14.39 -15.33 0.28
C GLN A 57 13.88 -13.95 -0.15
N TRP A 58 12.60 -13.68 0.11
CA TRP A 58 11.89 -12.49 -0.35
C TRP A 58 11.55 -11.56 0.81
N LYS A 59 12.59 -11.04 1.49
CA LYS A 59 12.42 -10.11 2.61
C LYS A 59 11.92 -8.76 2.09
N LYS A 60 10.63 -8.49 2.31
CA LYS A 60 9.96 -7.24 1.96
C LYS A 60 10.38 -6.12 2.90
N SER A 61 10.52 -4.91 2.37
CA SER A 61 10.79 -3.70 3.13
C SER A 61 10.21 -2.49 2.40
N TRP A 62 9.73 -1.52 3.17
CA TRP A 62 9.33 -0.22 2.63
C TRP A 62 10.56 0.60 2.30
N MET A 63 10.78 0.89 1.02
CA MET A 63 11.92 1.65 0.55
C MET A 63 11.46 2.89 -0.22
N ILE A 64 12.14 4.01 -0.02
CA ILE A 64 11.94 5.20 -0.84
C ILE A 64 12.66 5.05 -2.19
N PRO A 65 12.21 5.75 -3.25
CA PRO A 65 12.76 5.62 -4.60
C PRO A 65 14.29 5.78 -4.71
N LYS A 66 14.89 6.66 -3.89
CA LYS A 66 16.34 6.90 -3.85
C LYS A 66 17.12 5.62 -3.56
N TYR A 67 16.58 4.74 -2.74
CA TYR A 67 17.23 3.49 -2.35
C TYR A 67 16.89 2.32 -3.28
N LEU A 68 16.09 2.50 -4.34
CA LEU A 68 15.79 1.43 -5.28
C LEU A 68 16.84 1.36 -6.39
N ASN A 69 17.23 0.14 -6.75
CA ASN A 69 18.16 -0.12 -7.84
C ASN A 69 17.47 -0.87 -8.98
N LYS A 70 18.05 -0.77 -10.18
CA LYS A 70 17.65 -1.63 -11.31
C LYS A 70 17.73 -3.11 -10.90
N LEU A 71 16.73 -3.90 -11.28
CA LEU A 71 16.51 -5.30 -10.92
C LEU A 71 16.07 -5.59 -9.48
N ASP A 72 16.00 -4.61 -8.58
CA ASP A 72 15.21 -4.75 -7.35
C ASP A 72 13.76 -5.05 -7.72
N TYR A 73 13.00 -5.66 -6.82
CA TYR A 73 11.63 -6.08 -7.09
C TYR A 73 10.63 -5.14 -6.44
N LEU A 74 9.64 -4.70 -7.21
CA LEU A 74 8.43 -4.10 -6.68
C LEU A 74 7.38 -5.18 -6.42
N THR A 75 6.53 -4.95 -5.43
CA THR A 75 5.44 -5.85 -5.07
C THR A 75 4.11 -5.38 -5.67
N ILE A 76 3.40 -6.31 -6.30
CA ILE A 76 2.05 -6.13 -6.84
C ILE A 76 1.14 -7.06 -6.03
N PRO A 77 0.19 -6.56 -5.21
CA PRO A 77 -0.63 -7.43 -4.39
C PRO A 77 -1.66 -8.15 -5.25
N ILE A 78 -2.00 -9.37 -4.83
CA ILE A 78 -2.96 -10.22 -5.51
C ILE A 78 -4.33 -9.94 -4.92
N ASN A 79 -5.31 -9.60 -5.77
CA ASN A 79 -6.67 -9.34 -5.32
C ASN A 79 -7.33 -10.61 -4.74
N LYS A 80 -7.59 -10.59 -3.44
CA LYS A 80 -8.22 -11.68 -2.67
C LYS A 80 -9.71 -11.46 -2.41
N THR A 81 -10.25 -10.31 -2.80
CA THR A 81 -11.66 -9.99 -2.57
C THR A 81 -12.53 -10.91 -3.41
N ILE A 82 -13.44 -11.66 -2.78
CA ILE A 82 -14.41 -12.53 -3.46
C ILE A 82 -15.82 -12.11 -3.05
N ILE A 83 -16.64 -11.75 -4.02
CA ILE A 83 -18.07 -11.49 -3.86
C ILE A 83 -18.79 -12.44 -4.81
N SER A 84 -19.29 -13.56 -4.26
CA SER A 84 -19.97 -14.58 -5.04
C SER A 84 -21.48 -14.52 -4.87
N ASN A 85 -22.17 -14.43 -6.00
CA ASN A 85 -23.62 -14.59 -6.07
C ASN A 85 -23.97 -15.82 -6.93
N SER A 86 -25.13 -16.43 -6.66
CA SER A 86 -25.65 -17.54 -7.48
C SER A 86 -26.28 -17.02 -8.78
N THR A 87 -26.93 -15.86 -8.73
CA THR A 87 -27.64 -15.23 -9.85
C THR A 87 -27.43 -13.72 -9.86
N ARG A 88 -27.59 -13.11 -11.03
CA ARG A 88 -27.62 -11.65 -11.21
C ARG A 88 -28.91 -11.23 -11.88
N LYS A 89 -29.55 -10.19 -11.31
CA LYS A 89 -30.76 -9.56 -11.84
C LYS A 89 -30.40 -8.57 -12.93
N TYR A 90 -31.12 -8.61 -14.04
CA TYR A 90 -31.03 -7.66 -15.13
C TYR A 90 -32.41 -7.05 -15.39
N SER A 91 -32.50 -5.72 -15.35
CA SER A 91 -33.72 -4.99 -15.75
C SER A 91 -33.73 -4.81 -17.27
N ILE A 92 -34.62 -5.52 -17.95
CA ILE A 92 -34.74 -5.51 -19.41
C ILE A 92 -35.84 -4.53 -19.81
N THR A 93 -35.55 -3.72 -20.82
CA THR A 93 -36.53 -2.84 -21.47
C THR A 93 -36.83 -3.31 -22.88
N HIS A 94 -38.01 -3.87 -23.11
CA HIS A 94 -38.43 -4.39 -24.41
C HIS A 94 -39.34 -3.39 -25.15
N GLY A 95 -38.97 -3.09 -26.40
CA GLY A 95 -39.67 -2.16 -27.29
C GLY A 95 -39.02 -0.78 -27.36
N VAL A 96 -38.78 -0.32 -28.59
CA VAL A 96 -38.32 1.04 -28.93
C VAL A 96 -39.23 1.54 -30.05
N GLY A 97 -39.88 2.69 -29.87
CA GLY A 97 -40.80 3.28 -30.85
C GLY A 97 -42.13 3.79 -30.28
N ARG A 98 -43.20 3.74 -31.09
CA ARG A 98 -44.54 4.34 -30.82
C ARG A 98 -45.32 3.69 -29.67
N HIS A 99 -44.87 2.58 -29.10
CA HIS A 99 -45.57 1.87 -28.02
C HIS A 99 -44.80 1.97 -26.72
N LYS A 100 -45.54 1.98 -25.59
CA LYS A 100 -44.95 2.12 -24.26
C LYS A 100 -43.99 0.94 -24.00
N PRO A 101 -42.71 1.19 -23.66
CA PRO A 101 -41.74 0.14 -23.42
C PRO A 101 -42.14 -0.74 -22.23
N LYS A 102 -42.02 -2.06 -22.39
CA LYS A 102 -42.26 -3.03 -21.31
C LYS A 102 -40.97 -3.22 -20.54
N LYS A 103 -41.02 -3.07 -19.22
CA LYS A 103 -39.89 -3.34 -18.32
C LYS A 103 -40.17 -4.59 -17.49
N TYR A 104 -39.22 -5.52 -17.46
CA TYR A 104 -39.27 -6.72 -16.63
C TYR A 104 -37.86 -7.09 -16.17
N GLU A 105 -37.76 -7.97 -15.18
CA GLU A 105 -36.48 -8.48 -14.70
C GLU A 105 -36.25 -9.90 -15.17
N ILE A 106 -35.00 -10.21 -15.52
CA ILE A 106 -34.53 -11.59 -15.72
C ILE A 106 -33.43 -11.92 -14.72
N ASN A 107 -33.35 -13.19 -14.32
CA ASN A 107 -32.30 -13.71 -13.45
C ASN A 107 -31.34 -14.54 -14.29
N VAL A 108 -30.07 -14.14 -14.34
CA VAL A 108 -29.02 -14.87 -15.06
C VAL A 108 -28.17 -15.64 -14.06
N PRO A 109 -27.98 -16.97 -14.22
CA PRO A 109 -27.12 -17.74 -13.33
C PRO A 109 -25.66 -17.34 -13.51
N LEU A 110 -24.95 -17.09 -12.41
CA LEU A 110 -23.52 -16.79 -12.42
C LEU A 110 -22.68 -18.07 -12.37
N SER A 111 -22.96 -18.97 -13.32
CA SER A 111 -22.30 -20.29 -13.44
C SER A 111 -20.95 -20.19 -14.16
N LYS A 112 -20.16 -21.27 -14.06
CA LYS A 112 -18.92 -21.43 -14.86
C LYS A 112 -19.20 -21.32 -16.37
N ASP A 113 -20.34 -21.88 -16.82
CA ASP A 113 -20.80 -21.81 -18.21
C ASP A 113 -21.12 -20.38 -18.65
N PHE A 114 -21.76 -19.58 -17.79
CA PHE A 114 -22.00 -18.17 -18.10
C PHE A 114 -20.69 -17.39 -18.24
N PHE A 115 -19.71 -17.62 -17.35
CA PHE A 115 -18.39 -17.00 -17.46
C PHE A 115 -17.63 -17.44 -18.72
N ARG A 116 -17.75 -18.69 -19.13
CA ARG A 116 -17.22 -19.19 -20.40
C ARG A 116 -17.88 -18.48 -21.60
N LEU A 117 -19.19 -18.29 -21.57
CA LEU A 117 -19.91 -17.57 -22.62
C LEU A 117 -19.52 -16.07 -22.66
N ILE A 118 -19.29 -15.45 -21.50
CA ILE A 118 -18.75 -14.08 -21.41
C ILE A 118 -17.39 -13.98 -22.12
N GLY A 119 -16.48 -14.95 -21.92
CA GLY A 119 -15.17 -14.92 -22.56
C GLY A 119 -15.25 -14.99 -24.08
N TYR A 120 -16.11 -15.85 -24.63
CA TYR A 120 -16.41 -15.82 -26.08
C TYR A 120 -17.02 -14.50 -26.53
N TYR A 121 -17.90 -13.89 -25.73
CA TYR A 121 -18.45 -12.59 -26.08
C TYR A 121 -17.39 -11.47 -26.11
N LEU A 122 -16.42 -11.54 -25.19
CA LEU A 122 -15.34 -10.56 -25.12
C LEU A 122 -14.36 -10.66 -26.29
N ALA A 123 -14.13 -11.88 -26.79
CA ALA A 123 -13.33 -12.14 -27.99
C ALA A 123 -14.11 -11.83 -29.28
N GLU A 124 -15.16 -12.62 -29.54
CA GLU A 124 -15.83 -12.71 -30.84
C GLU A 124 -17.23 -12.11 -30.86
N GLY A 125 -17.73 -11.70 -29.70
CA GLY A 125 -19.10 -11.22 -29.53
C GLY A 125 -19.31 -9.78 -30.00
N SER A 126 -20.51 -9.49 -30.47
CA SER A 126 -21.00 -8.14 -30.72
C SER A 126 -22.49 -8.06 -30.45
N VAL A 127 -22.94 -6.85 -30.11
CA VAL A 127 -24.37 -6.53 -29.99
C VAL A 127 -24.71 -5.56 -31.10
N SER A 128 -25.80 -5.81 -31.84
CA SER A 128 -26.22 -5.00 -32.99
C SER A 128 -27.75 -4.81 -33.04
N GLY A 129 -28.18 -3.79 -33.80
CA GLY A 129 -29.59 -3.41 -33.99
C GLY A 129 -29.76 -1.89 -34.18
N ASN A 130 -30.71 -1.49 -35.03
CA ASN A 130 -31.08 -0.09 -35.27
C ASN A 130 -32.04 0.36 -34.16
N GLU A 131 -31.70 1.44 -33.46
CA GLU A 131 -32.47 2.08 -32.36
C GLU A 131 -32.85 1.20 -31.16
N GLY A 132 -32.61 -0.12 -31.21
CA GLY A 132 -32.63 -1.06 -30.09
C GLY A 132 -31.59 -2.15 -30.31
N ASP A 133 -30.85 -2.49 -29.28
CA ASP A 133 -29.91 -3.61 -29.33
C ASP A 133 -30.74 -4.92 -29.36
N HIS A 134 -30.87 -5.55 -30.53
CA HIS A 134 -31.80 -6.66 -30.77
C HIS A 134 -31.09 -8.00 -31.01
N TYR A 135 -29.83 -7.98 -31.41
CA TYR A 135 -29.07 -9.17 -31.80
C TYR A 135 -27.79 -9.28 -31.00
N VAL A 136 -27.47 -10.52 -30.60
CA VAL A 136 -26.14 -10.92 -30.17
C VAL A 136 -25.55 -11.80 -31.26
N ASN A 137 -24.34 -11.46 -31.69
CA ASN A 137 -23.60 -12.17 -32.72
C ASN A 137 -22.24 -12.59 -32.21
N PHE A 138 -21.82 -13.82 -32.49
CA PHE A 138 -20.47 -14.32 -32.27
C PHE A 138 -19.84 -14.71 -33.61
N SER A 139 -18.70 -14.13 -33.95
CA SER A 139 -18.06 -14.31 -35.26
C SER A 139 -16.81 -15.19 -35.13
N PHE A 140 -16.81 -16.38 -35.73
CA PHE A 140 -15.69 -17.33 -35.69
C PHE A 140 -15.17 -17.63 -37.09
N ASN A 141 -13.98 -18.22 -37.20
CA ASN A 141 -13.57 -18.90 -38.43
C ASN A 141 -14.37 -20.20 -38.61
N GLU A 142 -14.68 -20.58 -39.84
CA GLU A 142 -15.43 -21.80 -40.17
C GLU A 142 -14.78 -23.09 -39.64
N ASN A 143 -13.45 -23.09 -39.48
CA ASN A 143 -12.69 -24.23 -38.96
C ASN A 143 -12.76 -24.34 -37.43
N GLU A 144 -13.24 -23.31 -36.72
CA GLU A 144 -13.35 -23.29 -35.26
C GLU A 144 -14.65 -23.94 -34.76
N ARG A 145 -15.02 -25.08 -35.37
CA ARG A 145 -16.31 -25.74 -35.16
C ARG A 145 -16.57 -26.07 -33.69
N ALA A 146 -15.53 -26.47 -32.96
CA ALA A 146 -15.65 -26.79 -31.54
C ALA A 146 -16.13 -25.58 -30.71
N TYR A 147 -15.66 -24.37 -31.02
CA TYR A 147 -16.06 -23.15 -30.31
C TYR A 147 -17.47 -22.69 -30.71
N ILE A 148 -17.82 -22.86 -31.99
CA ILE A 148 -19.17 -22.57 -32.50
C ILE A 148 -20.22 -23.44 -31.78
N GLU A 149 -19.99 -24.76 -31.70
CA GLU A 149 -20.92 -25.66 -31.01
C GLU A 149 -20.96 -25.41 -29.50
N ASP A 150 -19.83 -25.08 -28.90
CA ASP A 150 -19.77 -24.75 -27.48
C ASP A 150 -20.58 -23.48 -27.16
N VAL A 151 -20.46 -22.41 -27.95
CA VAL A 151 -21.30 -21.21 -27.79
C VAL A 151 -22.79 -21.54 -27.93
N LYS A 152 -23.18 -22.36 -28.91
CA LYS A 152 -24.59 -22.79 -29.08
C LYS A 152 -25.08 -23.57 -27.87
N GLN A 153 -24.27 -24.49 -27.35
CA GLN A 153 -24.60 -25.26 -26.16
C GLN A 153 -24.70 -24.36 -24.92
N LEU A 154 -23.78 -23.39 -24.74
CA LEU A 154 -23.80 -22.44 -23.64
C LEU A 154 -25.03 -21.52 -23.69
N LEU A 155 -25.43 -21.05 -24.88
CA LEU A 155 -26.66 -20.26 -25.07
C LEU A 155 -27.91 -21.06 -24.67
N LYS A 156 -27.93 -22.36 -25.00
CA LYS A 156 -28.99 -23.28 -24.56
C LYS A 156 -28.95 -23.51 -23.05
N THR A 157 -27.81 -23.85 -22.47
CA THR A 157 -27.67 -24.20 -21.05
C THR A 157 -27.92 -23.01 -20.13
N VAL A 158 -27.37 -21.84 -20.44
CA VAL A 158 -27.42 -20.66 -19.56
C VAL A 158 -28.74 -19.91 -19.68
N PHE A 159 -29.29 -19.83 -20.90
CA PHE A 159 -30.42 -18.95 -21.22
C PHE A 159 -31.62 -19.66 -21.85
N GLY A 160 -31.55 -20.97 -22.11
CA GLY A 160 -32.64 -21.73 -22.71
C GLY A 160 -32.87 -21.47 -24.22
N TYR A 161 -31.95 -20.80 -24.92
CA TYR A 161 -32.12 -20.51 -26.35
C TYR A 161 -31.70 -21.71 -27.21
N GLU A 162 -32.69 -22.44 -27.74
CA GLU A 162 -32.43 -23.63 -28.57
C GLU A 162 -32.11 -23.34 -30.04
N LYS A 163 -32.45 -22.15 -30.55
CA LYS A 163 -32.33 -21.78 -31.97
C LYS A 163 -31.38 -20.59 -32.16
N ALA A 164 -30.08 -20.84 -32.12
CA ALA A 164 -29.09 -19.90 -32.64
C ALA A 164 -28.92 -20.13 -34.15
N ILE A 165 -28.94 -19.05 -34.93
CA ILE A 165 -28.83 -19.12 -36.39
C ILE A 165 -27.36 -19.03 -36.78
N GLU A 166 -26.89 -20.00 -37.55
CA GLU A 166 -25.57 -19.92 -38.18
C GLU A 166 -25.69 -19.25 -39.56
N THR A 167 -24.90 -18.22 -39.79
CA THR A 167 -24.77 -17.57 -41.10
C THR A 167 -23.32 -17.61 -41.56
N GLN A 168 -23.09 -18.06 -42.78
CA GLN A 168 -21.75 -18.08 -43.37
C GLN A 168 -21.47 -16.79 -44.13
N THR A 169 -20.20 -16.40 -44.12
CA THR A 169 -19.69 -15.23 -44.83
C THR A 169 -18.83 -15.72 -46.01
N PRO A 170 -19.36 -15.73 -47.25
CA PRO A 170 -18.76 -16.46 -48.37
C PRO A 170 -17.31 -16.07 -48.71
N ASN A 171 -16.94 -14.81 -48.46
CA ASN A 171 -15.66 -14.26 -48.90
C ASN A 171 -14.56 -14.28 -47.83
N ASN A 172 -14.84 -14.72 -46.60
CA ASN A 172 -13.89 -14.58 -45.49
C ASN A 172 -13.81 -15.80 -44.56
N HIS A 173 -14.32 -16.96 -44.99
CA HIS A 173 -14.33 -18.21 -44.20
C HIS A 173 -14.89 -18.01 -42.79
N GLY A 174 -15.84 -17.08 -42.63
CA GLY A 174 -16.38 -16.66 -41.34
C GLY A 174 -17.75 -17.27 -41.09
N THR A 175 -17.97 -17.79 -39.88
CA THR A 175 -19.26 -18.29 -39.42
C THR A 175 -19.76 -17.44 -38.26
N ASN A 176 -20.98 -16.92 -38.38
CA ASN A 176 -21.62 -16.10 -37.37
C ASN A 176 -22.72 -16.88 -36.66
N VAL A 177 -22.67 -16.93 -35.33
CA VAL A 177 -23.75 -17.46 -34.48
C VAL A 177 -24.58 -16.28 -33.99
N VAL A 178 -25.79 -16.14 -34.55
CA VAL A 178 -26.67 -15.00 -34.30
C VAL A 178 -27.87 -15.44 -33.47
N VAL A 179 -28.15 -14.68 -32.41
CA VAL A 179 -29.37 -14.80 -31.60
C VAL A 179 -30.13 -13.48 -31.63
N SER A 180 -31.38 -13.53 -32.09
CA SER A 180 -32.31 -12.41 -32.01
C SER A 180 -32.97 -12.40 -30.63
N SER A 181 -32.40 -11.66 -29.69
CA SER A 181 -32.90 -11.56 -28.32
C SER A 181 -32.50 -10.23 -27.71
N VAL A 182 -33.52 -9.43 -27.35
CA VAL A 182 -33.35 -8.16 -26.63
C VAL A 182 -32.77 -8.41 -25.23
N ASP A 183 -33.20 -9.50 -24.58
CA ASP A 183 -32.73 -9.92 -23.25
C ASP A 183 -31.22 -10.15 -23.26
N LEU A 184 -30.75 -11.01 -24.17
CA LEU A 184 -29.33 -11.30 -24.31
C LEU A 184 -28.55 -10.07 -24.72
N ALA A 185 -29.07 -9.28 -25.66
CA ALA A 185 -28.40 -8.07 -26.13
C ALA A 185 -28.17 -7.08 -24.98
N GLN A 186 -29.15 -6.90 -24.09
CA GLN A 186 -29.02 -6.02 -22.92
C GLN A 186 -28.12 -6.60 -21.83
N VAL A 187 -28.12 -7.91 -21.61
CA VAL A 187 -27.16 -8.58 -20.70
C VAL A 187 -25.73 -8.38 -21.20
N PHE A 188 -25.47 -8.71 -22.46
CA PHE A 188 -24.13 -8.65 -23.04
C PHE A 188 -23.62 -7.22 -23.28
N LYS A 189 -24.53 -6.24 -23.38
CA LYS A 189 -24.16 -4.81 -23.47
C LYS A 189 -23.32 -4.33 -22.30
N GLU A 190 -23.50 -4.90 -21.10
CA GLU A 190 -22.69 -4.57 -19.91
C GLU A 190 -21.19 -4.87 -20.13
N PHE A 191 -20.86 -5.79 -21.04
CA PHE A 191 -19.49 -6.18 -21.37
C PHE A 191 -18.90 -5.38 -22.55
N GLY A 192 -19.62 -4.39 -23.04
CA GLY A 192 -19.16 -3.41 -24.03
C GLY A 192 -19.46 -3.74 -25.49
N LYS A 193 -19.75 -2.67 -26.26
CA LYS A 193 -20.07 -2.75 -27.70
C LYS A 193 -18.87 -2.36 -28.56
N GLY A 194 -18.45 -3.27 -29.43
CA GLY A 194 -17.26 -3.15 -30.29
C GLY A 194 -15.96 -3.46 -29.55
N ALA A 195 -14.98 -4.00 -30.27
CA ALA A 195 -13.71 -4.50 -29.70
C ALA A 195 -12.98 -3.51 -28.76
N PRO A 196 -12.91 -2.19 -29.04
CA PRO A 196 -12.18 -1.25 -28.17
C PRO A 196 -12.87 -0.95 -26.84
N ASN A 197 -14.18 -1.20 -26.74
CA ASN A 197 -14.98 -0.87 -25.57
C ASN A 197 -15.28 -2.11 -24.72
N LYS A 198 -14.77 -3.28 -25.10
CA LYS A 198 -14.95 -4.53 -24.34
C LYS A 198 -14.41 -4.37 -22.92
N VAL A 199 -15.15 -4.86 -21.95
CA VAL A 199 -14.85 -4.68 -20.53
C VAL A 199 -15.46 -5.82 -19.70
N ILE A 200 -14.76 -6.22 -18.64
CA ILE A 200 -15.30 -7.10 -17.60
C ILE A 200 -15.89 -6.19 -16.51
N PRO A 201 -17.19 -6.25 -16.21
CA PRO A 201 -17.79 -5.45 -15.14
C PRO A 201 -17.14 -5.73 -13.78
N HIS A 202 -17.16 -4.73 -12.88
CA HIS A 202 -16.49 -4.84 -11.58
C HIS A 202 -16.96 -6.03 -10.74
N TRP A 203 -18.26 -6.35 -10.77
CA TRP A 203 -18.79 -7.52 -10.07
C TRP A 203 -18.18 -8.84 -10.58
N ALA A 204 -17.96 -8.96 -11.89
CA ALA A 204 -17.36 -10.16 -12.49
C ALA A 204 -15.85 -10.24 -12.20
N MET A 205 -15.18 -9.10 -11.98
CA MET A 205 -13.78 -9.03 -11.52
C MET A 205 -13.60 -9.52 -10.07
N LEU A 206 -14.65 -9.49 -9.26
CA LEU A 206 -14.64 -9.92 -7.86
C LEU A 206 -15.24 -11.31 -7.63
N GLU A 207 -15.73 -11.99 -8.67
CA GLU A 207 -16.26 -13.35 -8.55
C GLU A 207 -15.16 -14.40 -8.30
N ASP A 208 -15.59 -15.64 -8.04
CA ASP A 208 -14.70 -16.78 -7.80
C ASP A 208 -13.65 -16.94 -8.92
N PRO A 209 -12.34 -17.00 -8.58
CA PRO A 209 -11.26 -17.22 -9.55
C PRO A 209 -11.48 -18.41 -10.50
N GLU A 210 -12.15 -19.48 -10.06
CA GLU A 210 -12.46 -20.63 -10.91
C GLU A 210 -13.49 -20.33 -11.99
N LYS A 211 -14.44 -19.42 -11.75
CA LYS A 211 -15.34 -18.91 -12.79
C LYS A 211 -14.57 -18.02 -13.76
N GLN A 212 -13.71 -17.14 -13.24
CA GLN A 212 -12.89 -16.26 -14.07
C GLN A 212 -11.89 -17.01 -14.94
N LYS A 213 -11.42 -18.17 -14.49
CA LYS A 213 -10.60 -19.09 -15.28
C LYS A 213 -11.30 -19.54 -16.57
N GLN A 214 -12.60 -19.82 -16.50
CA GLN A 214 -13.41 -20.19 -17.68
C GLN A 214 -13.58 -19.02 -18.66
N LEU A 215 -13.76 -17.81 -18.13
CA LEU A 215 -13.80 -16.58 -18.93
C LEU A 215 -12.46 -16.35 -19.66
N LEU A 216 -11.33 -16.49 -18.97
CA LEU A 216 -10.02 -16.32 -19.59
C LEU A 216 -9.70 -17.40 -20.62
N SER A 217 -10.09 -18.66 -20.37
CA SER A 217 -9.88 -19.74 -21.31
C SER A 217 -10.61 -19.48 -22.62
N SER A 218 -11.89 -19.16 -22.56
CA SER A 218 -12.70 -18.87 -23.75
C SER A 218 -12.30 -17.58 -24.44
N LEU A 219 -11.88 -16.55 -23.69
CA LEU A 219 -11.27 -15.35 -24.26
C LEU A 219 -9.99 -15.68 -25.04
N PHE A 220 -9.16 -16.59 -24.54
CA PHE A 220 -7.97 -17.07 -25.25
C PHE A 220 -8.34 -17.94 -26.47
N HIS A 221 -9.41 -18.72 -26.40
CA HIS A 221 -9.83 -19.56 -27.53
C HIS A 221 -10.28 -18.74 -28.74
N GLY A 222 -10.87 -17.55 -28.55
CA GLY A 222 -11.16 -16.61 -29.65
C GLY A 222 -9.98 -15.70 -30.00
N ASP A 223 -9.55 -14.84 -29.07
CA ASP A 223 -8.57 -13.76 -29.35
C ASP A 223 -7.10 -14.17 -29.11
N GLY A 224 -6.85 -15.44 -28.76
CA GLY A 224 -5.56 -15.93 -28.32
C GLY A 224 -4.76 -16.68 -29.38
N ASN A 225 -3.45 -16.76 -29.16
CA ASN A 225 -2.56 -17.63 -29.94
C ASN A 225 -1.42 -18.17 -29.08
N PHE A 226 -0.98 -19.38 -29.43
CA PHE A 226 0.28 -19.94 -28.97
C PHE A 226 1.36 -19.63 -30.00
N TYR A 227 2.17 -18.61 -29.73
CA TYR A 227 3.31 -18.27 -30.57
C TYR A 227 4.45 -19.24 -30.29
N SER A 228 4.95 -19.92 -31.31
CA SER A 228 6.12 -20.81 -31.22
C SER A 228 7.01 -20.65 -32.45
N LYS A 229 8.26 -20.18 -32.25
CA LYS A 229 9.19 -19.92 -33.36
C LYS A 229 10.66 -20.03 -32.94
N GLN A 230 11.50 -20.56 -33.83
CA GLN A 230 12.96 -20.53 -33.70
C GLN A 230 13.51 -19.13 -34.04
N HIS A 231 14.32 -18.55 -33.15
CA HIS A 231 15.05 -17.29 -33.36
C HIS A 231 16.56 -17.53 -33.31
N LYS A 232 17.37 -16.54 -33.73
CA LYS A 232 18.84 -16.58 -33.61
C LYS A 232 19.32 -16.81 -32.17
N SER A 233 18.55 -16.37 -31.18
CA SER A 233 18.83 -16.55 -29.74
C SER A 233 18.21 -17.81 -29.13
N GLY A 234 17.62 -18.69 -29.95
CA GLY A 234 16.97 -19.93 -29.54
C GLY A 234 15.45 -19.93 -29.78
N TYR A 235 14.82 -21.05 -29.43
CA TYR A 235 13.37 -21.24 -29.56
C TYR A 235 12.61 -20.33 -28.58
N LYS A 236 11.54 -19.68 -29.04
CA LYS A 236 10.68 -18.83 -28.22
C LYS A 236 9.23 -19.26 -28.32
N GLU A 237 8.64 -19.50 -27.17
CA GLU A 237 7.22 -19.81 -27.03
C GLU A 237 6.53 -18.78 -26.14
N THR A 238 5.29 -18.42 -26.46
CA THR A 238 4.51 -17.46 -25.68
C THR A 238 3.02 -17.64 -25.96
N PHE A 239 2.21 -17.76 -24.92
CA PHE A 239 0.77 -17.58 -25.06
C PHE A 239 0.45 -16.09 -25.10
N ARG A 240 -0.44 -15.67 -26.00
CA ARG A 240 -0.82 -14.27 -26.19
C ARG A 240 -2.32 -14.15 -26.32
N ILE A 241 -2.91 -13.16 -25.67
CA ILE A 241 -4.26 -12.66 -25.92
C ILE A 241 -4.10 -11.23 -26.43
N SER A 242 -4.70 -10.91 -27.57
CA SER A 242 -4.57 -9.60 -28.20
C SER A 242 -5.91 -8.90 -28.33
N THR A 243 -6.01 -7.66 -27.86
CA THR A 243 -7.24 -6.88 -27.92
C THR A 243 -6.95 -5.40 -28.16
N THR A 244 -7.94 -4.68 -28.69
CA THR A 244 -7.89 -3.22 -28.82
C THR A 244 -8.45 -2.48 -27.61
N SER A 245 -9.05 -3.19 -26.66
CA SER A 245 -9.48 -2.63 -25.38
C SER A 245 -8.35 -2.70 -24.36
N GLU A 246 -7.81 -1.53 -23.98
CA GLU A 246 -6.83 -1.43 -22.90
C GLU A 246 -7.39 -1.96 -21.58
N LYS A 247 -8.67 -1.67 -21.31
CA LYS A 247 -9.34 -2.06 -20.07
C LYS A 247 -9.45 -3.57 -19.97
N LEU A 248 -9.91 -4.25 -21.03
CA LEU A 248 -9.97 -5.71 -21.08
C LEU A 248 -8.59 -6.34 -20.93
N ALA A 249 -7.55 -5.80 -21.59
CA ALA A 249 -6.20 -6.33 -21.47
C ALA A 249 -5.65 -6.24 -20.02
N ARG A 250 -5.91 -5.12 -19.33
CA ARG A 250 -5.54 -4.97 -17.91
C ARG A 250 -6.32 -5.92 -17.02
N GLN A 251 -7.62 -6.05 -17.25
CA GLN A 251 -8.50 -6.95 -16.49
C GLN A 251 -8.13 -8.42 -16.68
N ALA A 252 -7.81 -8.83 -17.90
CA ALA A 252 -7.33 -10.18 -18.18
C ALA A 252 -6.02 -10.49 -17.44
N ARG A 253 -5.08 -9.53 -17.41
CA ARG A 253 -3.83 -9.66 -16.63
C ARG A 253 -4.09 -9.73 -15.12
N GLU A 254 -5.06 -8.97 -14.60
CA GLU A 254 -5.43 -9.00 -13.19
C GLU A 254 -6.06 -10.34 -12.79
N ILE A 255 -6.97 -10.89 -13.62
CA ILE A 255 -7.53 -12.22 -13.38
C ILE A 255 -6.43 -13.29 -13.42
N LEU A 256 -5.51 -13.22 -14.40
CA LEU A 256 -4.36 -14.13 -14.49
C LEU A 256 -3.52 -14.09 -13.20
N LEU A 257 -3.34 -12.91 -12.62
CA LEU A 257 -2.66 -12.74 -11.34
C LEU A 257 -3.41 -13.43 -10.19
N ARG A 258 -4.75 -13.33 -10.13
CA ARG A 258 -5.58 -14.03 -9.12
C ARG A 258 -5.44 -15.55 -9.20
N VAL A 259 -5.32 -16.11 -10.39
CA VAL A 259 -5.09 -17.56 -10.61
C VAL A 259 -3.60 -17.97 -10.60
N LYS A 260 -2.72 -17.10 -10.07
CA LYS A 260 -1.28 -17.36 -9.90
C LYS A 260 -0.52 -17.60 -11.21
N ILE A 261 -0.90 -16.90 -12.28
CA ILE A 261 -0.24 -16.91 -13.59
C ILE A 261 0.24 -15.49 -13.92
N PRO A 262 1.50 -15.14 -13.60
CA PRO A 262 2.08 -13.87 -14.02
C PRO A 262 2.08 -13.70 -15.53
N ALA A 263 1.54 -12.56 -15.99
CA ALA A 263 1.48 -12.20 -17.40
C ALA A 263 2.10 -10.81 -17.64
N PHE A 264 2.75 -10.66 -18.79
CA PHE A 264 3.17 -9.36 -19.27
C PHE A 264 2.05 -8.65 -20.05
N LEU A 265 2.08 -7.33 -20.09
CA LEU A 265 1.20 -6.50 -20.90
C LEU A 265 2.04 -5.57 -21.79
N ASN A 266 1.83 -5.66 -23.10
CA ASN A 266 2.50 -4.84 -24.09
C ASN A 266 1.53 -3.99 -24.91
N LYS A 267 1.96 -2.78 -25.28
CA LYS A 267 1.26 -1.90 -26.22
C LYS A 267 2.03 -1.77 -27.52
N GLN A 268 1.39 -2.13 -28.62
CA GLN A 268 1.90 -1.90 -29.96
C GLN A 268 1.13 -0.74 -30.60
N LYS A 269 1.83 0.35 -30.91
CA LYS A 269 1.28 1.42 -31.76
C LYS A 269 1.13 0.89 -33.19
N ARG A 270 0.00 1.17 -33.83
CA ARG A 270 -0.30 0.81 -35.23
C ARG A 270 -0.53 2.08 -36.04
N VAL A 271 -0.29 2.00 -37.34
CA VAL A 271 -0.49 3.13 -38.25
C VAL A 271 -1.99 3.45 -38.30
N SER A 272 -2.32 4.74 -38.21
CA SER A 272 -3.69 5.26 -38.35
C SER A 272 -4.31 4.74 -39.65
N PRO A 273 -5.59 4.32 -39.67
CA PRO A 273 -6.65 4.49 -38.66
C PRO A 273 -6.72 3.36 -37.61
N ARG A 274 -5.79 2.40 -37.60
CA ARG A 274 -5.86 1.25 -36.68
C ARG A 274 -5.54 1.68 -35.26
N LYS A 275 -6.44 1.36 -34.32
CA LYS A 275 -6.22 1.59 -32.88
C LYS A 275 -4.99 0.82 -32.35
N PRO A 276 -4.34 1.23 -31.26
CA PRO A 276 -3.28 0.45 -30.63
C PRO A 276 -3.72 -0.98 -30.31
N MET A 277 -2.79 -1.93 -30.35
CA MET A 277 -3.02 -3.31 -29.93
C MET A 277 -2.39 -3.52 -28.55
N TYR A 278 -3.14 -4.14 -27.65
CA TYR A 278 -2.68 -4.57 -26.34
C TYR A 278 -2.53 -6.09 -26.34
N THR A 279 -1.36 -6.58 -25.93
CA THR A 279 -1.09 -8.02 -25.85
C THR A 279 -0.78 -8.40 -24.42
N VAL A 280 -1.63 -9.23 -23.84
CA VAL A 280 -1.36 -9.95 -22.59
C VAL A 280 -0.64 -11.24 -22.95
N GLY A 281 0.47 -11.56 -22.31
CA GLY A 281 1.16 -12.82 -22.62
C GLY A 281 1.81 -13.52 -21.45
N VAL A 282 1.86 -14.84 -21.55
CA VAL A 282 2.42 -15.74 -20.53
C VAL A 282 3.67 -16.41 -21.09
N THR A 283 4.76 -16.34 -20.32
CA THR A 283 6.08 -16.87 -20.67
C THR A 283 6.75 -17.53 -19.46
N GLY A 284 7.85 -18.23 -19.71
CA GLY A 284 8.65 -18.84 -18.65
C GLY A 284 7.93 -20.02 -18.00
N GLU A 285 8.19 -20.23 -16.71
CA GLU A 285 7.68 -21.40 -15.96
C GLU A 285 6.15 -21.44 -15.85
N TYR A 286 5.46 -20.29 -15.98
CA TYR A 286 4.01 -20.19 -15.84
C TYR A 286 3.24 -20.64 -17.09
N MET A 287 3.94 -20.92 -18.19
CA MET A 287 3.32 -21.40 -19.42
C MET A 287 2.66 -22.77 -19.27
N SER A 288 3.19 -23.66 -18.43
CA SER A 288 2.58 -24.97 -18.20
C SER A 288 1.22 -24.85 -17.52
N ARG A 289 1.12 -24.05 -16.46
CA ARG A 289 -0.15 -23.75 -15.77
C ARG A 289 -1.18 -23.11 -16.69
N PHE A 290 -0.76 -22.13 -17.50
CA PHE A 290 -1.67 -21.51 -18.47
C PHE A 290 -2.06 -22.48 -19.58
N GLY A 291 -1.13 -23.29 -20.07
CA GLY A 291 -1.37 -24.32 -21.07
C GLY A 291 -2.39 -25.36 -20.61
N GLU A 292 -2.26 -25.86 -19.38
CA GLU A 292 -3.26 -26.74 -18.75
C GLU A 292 -4.63 -26.05 -18.65
N MET A 293 -4.65 -24.78 -18.26
CA MET A 293 -5.88 -23.99 -18.15
C MET A 293 -6.63 -23.87 -19.49
N VAL A 294 -5.92 -23.71 -20.61
CA VAL A 294 -6.53 -23.48 -21.94
C VAL A 294 -6.58 -24.73 -22.81
N GLY A 295 -6.17 -25.90 -22.29
CA GLY A 295 -6.17 -27.17 -23.02
C GLY A 295 -5.03 -27.33 -24.04
N ILE A 296 -3.94 -26.56 -23.91
CA ILE A 296 -2.75 -26.64 -24.77
C ILE A 296 -1.53 -26.89 -23.87
N PRO A 297 -1.26 -28.15 -23.48
CA PRO A 297 -0.17 -28.45 -22.55
C PRO A 297 1.20 -28.09 -23.15
N VAL A 298 2.07 -27.52 -22.32
CA VAL A 298 3.42 -27.09 -22.71
C VAL A 298 4.45 -27.69 -21.76
N SER A 299 5.56 -28.21 -22.31
CA SER A 299 6.65 -28.79 -21.51
C SER A 299 7.26 -27.77 -20.55
N ASN A 300 7.55 -28.17 -19.31
CA ASN A 300 8.28 -27.36 -18.33
C ASN A 300 9.73 -27.06 -18.73
N LYS A 301 10.25 -27.74 -19.76
CA LYS A 301 11.57 -27.52 -20.33
C LYS A 301 11.48 -26.84 -21.69
N MET A 302 12.48 -26.01 -21.98
CA MET A 302 12.71 -25.39 -23.28
C MET A 302 14.21 -25.40 -23.55
N ASN A 303 14.64 -25.87 -24.72
CA ASN A 303 16.05 -26.04 -25.09
C ASN A 303 16.86 -26.84 -24.04
N GLY A 304 16.28 -27.93 -23.50
CA GLY A 304 16.92 -28.79 -22.50
C GLY A 304 17.01 -28.22 -21.08
N LYS A 305 16.58 -26.97 -20.86
CA LYS A 305 16.61 -26.30 -19.54
C LYS A 305 15.20 -26.04 -19.03
N ASN A 306 15.04 -25.92 -17.71
CA ASN A 306 13.76 -25.48 -17.14
C ASN A 306 13.43 -24.08 -17.65
N ARG A 307 12.16 -23.84 -17.99
CA ARG A 307 11.69 -22.49 -18.30
C ARG A 307 11.93 -21.61 -17.08
N ALA A 308 12.49 -20.42 -17.31
CA ALA A 308 12.75 -19.46 -16.25
C ALA A 308 11.90 -18.21 -16.49
N SER A 309 11.36 -17.66 -15.41
CA SER A 309 10.76 -16.32 -15.41
C SER A 309 11.56 -15.39 -14.51
N MET A 310 11.59 -14.11 -14.88
CA MET A 310 12.12 -13.06 -14.01
C MET A 310 11.12 -12.63 -12.93
N PHE A 311 9.85 -13.01 -13.10
CA PHE A 311 8.81 -12.79 -12.12
C PHE A 311 8.82 -13.91 -11.09
N TYR A 312 8.46 -13.57 -9.86
CA TYR A 312 8.16 -14.54 -8.82
C TYR A 312 6.79 -14.21 -8.24
N ILE A 313 6.04 -15.22 -7.83
CA ILE A 313 4.72 -15.05 -7.24
C ILE A 313 4.62 -15.96 -6.02
N ASP A 314 4.10 -15.39 -4.93
CA ASP A 314 3.72 -16.14 -3.73
C ASP A 314 2.19 -16.04 -3.50
N ASP A 315 1.75 -16.30 -2.28
CA ASP A 315 0.33 -16.27 -1.94
C ASP A 315 -0.27 -14.86 -1.89
N ASP A 316 0.55 -13.83 -1.73
CA ASP A 316 0.12 -12.47 -1.49
C ASP A 316 0.50 -11.50 -2.62
N PHE A 317 1.68 -11.69 -3.22
CA PHE A 317 2.29 -10.73 -4.13
C PHE A 317 2.88 -11.39 -5.38
N LEU A 318 2.84 -10.63 -6.47
CA LEU A 318 3.73 -10.77 -7.61
C LEU A 318 4.92 -9.81 -7.44
N TYR A 319 6.12 -10.35 -7.58
CA TYR A 319 7.38 -9.61 -7.52
C TYR A 319 7.89 -9.33 -8.93
N VAL A 320 7.92 -8.06 -9.31
CA VAL A 320 8.34 -7.61 -10.65
C VAL A 320 9.66 -6.86 -10.58
N PRO A 321 10.69 -7.24 -11.37
CA PRO A 321 11.95 -6.51 -11.37
C PRO A 321 11.80 -5.11 -11.97
N ILE A 322 12.53 -4.15 -11.40
CA ILE A 322 12.65 -2.79 -11.93
C ILE A 322 13.51 -2.83 -13.20
N LYS A 323 12.97 -2.29 -14.29
CA LYS A 323 13.64 -2.14 -15.58
C LYS A 323 14.49 -0.88 -15.63
N ARG A 324 13.94 0.23 -15.16
CA ARG A 324 14.58 1.55 -15.21
C ARG A 324 14.01 2.46 -14.12
N ILE A 325 14.88 3.30 -13.56
CA ILE A 325 14.53 4.40 -12.66
C ILE A 325 15.12 5.65 -13.30
N THR A 326 14.31 6.70 -13.45
CA THR A 326 14.77 8.03 -13.86
C THR A 326 14.31 9.06 -12.83
N LYS A 327 15.10 10.11 -12.63
CA LYS A 327 14.81 11.22 -11.72
C LYS A 327 14.75 12.51 -12.52
N LYS A 328 13.80 13.38 -12.20
CA LYS A 328 13.74 14.77 -12.67
C LYS A 328 13.36 15.69 -11.51
N GLU A 329 13.93 16.88 -11.47
CA GLU A 329 13.46 17.92 -10.56
C GLU A 329 12.20 18.57 -11.14
N VAL A 330 11.20 18.79 -10.29
CA VAL A 330 9.92 19.42 -10.65
C VAL A 330 9.62 20.56 -9.70
N ARG A 331 8.83 21.53 -10.17
CA ARG A 331 8.36 22.65 -9.36
C ARG A 331 6.85 22.79 -9.51
N ASP A 332 6.19 22.92 -8.38
CA ASP A 332 4.77 23.21 -8.24
C ASP A 332 3.85 22.30 -9.09
N ILE A 333 4.13 21.00 -9.08
CA ILE A 333 3.25 20.02 -9.74
C ILE A 333 2.23 19.46 -8.74
N PRO A 334 1.01 19.12 -9.18
CA PRO A 334 0.06 18.42 -8.32
C PRO A 334 0.51 16.97 -8.09
N VAL A 335 0.62 16.56 -6.83
CA VAL A 335 0.75 15.15 -6.43
C VAL A 335 -0.47 14.73 -5.63
N TYR A 336 -0.81 13.44 -5.73
CA TYR A 336 -2.03 12.89 -5.15
C TYR A 336 -1.66 11.95 -4.00
N ASP A 337 -2.37 12.09 -2.89
CA ASP A 337 -2.29 11.17 -1.75
C ASP A 337 -3.71 10.71 -1.37
N ILE A 338 -3.83 9.48 -0.90
CA ILE A 338 -5.12 8.83 -0.64
C ILE A 338 -5.06 8.17 0.72
N SER A 339 -5.99 8.51 1.60
CA SER A 339 -6.13 7.85 2.89
C SER A 339 -7.14 6.71 2.79
N VAL A 340 -6.67 5.51 3.13
CA VAL A 340 -7.42 4.26 3.13
C VAL A 340 -7.54 3.75 4.56
N GLU A 341 -8.70 3.20 4.90
CA GLU A 341 -8.98 2.64 6.23
C GLU A 341 -7.98 1.54 6.63
N ASP A 342 -7.74 1.41 7.95
CA ASP A 342 -6.95 0.40 8.65
C ASP A 342 -5.43 0.36 8.38
N LEU A 343 -5.02 0.26 7.11
CA LEU A 343 -3.65 -0.14 6.74
C LEU A 343 -2.77 1.00 6.22
N HIS A 344 -3.34 2.16 5.89
CA HIS A 344 -2.63 3.29 5.27
C HIS A 344 -1.75 2.91 4.05
N THR A 345 -2.03 1.77 3.41
CA THR A 345 -1.40 1.30 2.18
C THR A 345 -2.39 1.36 1.03
N TYR A 346 -1.89 1.57 -0.19
CA TYR A 346 -2.69 1.52 -1.39
C TYR A 346 -1.88 1.08 -2.59
N VAL A 347 -2.57 0.71 -3.67
CA VAL A 347 -1.94 0.31 -4.93
C VAL A 347 -1.92 1.50 -5.89
N ALA A 348 -0.72 1.98 -6.21
CA ALA A 348 -0.49 3.02 -7.21
C ALA A 348 0.26 2.42 -8.40
N ALA A 349 -0.29 2.60 -9.60
CA ALA A 349 0.28 2.04 -10.83
C ALA A 349 0.55 0.51 -10.78
N GLY A 350 -0.29 -0.23 -10.04
CA GLY A 350 -0.15 -1.66 -9.82
C GLY A 350 0.85 -2.04 -8.72
N VAL A 351 1.53 -1.08 -8.10
CA VAL A 351 2.55 -1.32 -7.06
C VAL A 351 2.02 -0.91 -5.70
N THR A 352 2.37 -1.67 -4.67
CA THR A 352 2.05 -1.35 -3.28
C THR A 352 2.87 -0.16 -2.75
N VAL A 353 2.17 0.88 -2.29
CA VAL A 353 2.75 2.09 -1.68
C VAL A 353 2.12 2.36 -0.31
N HIS A 354 2.76 3.20 0.50
CA HIS A 354 2.31 3.58 1.84
C HIS A 354 2.12 5.10 1.91
N ASN A 355 1.15 5.56 2.70
CA ASN A 355 0.95 6.98 2.96
C ASN A 355 2.20 7.60 3.59
N CYS A 356 2.52 8.84 3.21
CA CYS A 356 3.60 9.58 3.84
C CYS A 356 3.08 10.19 5.16
N SER A 357 3.66 9.81 6.30
CA SER A 357 3.22 10.27 7.63
C SER A 357 3.45 11.76 7.90
N ALA A 358 4.08 12.51 6.98
CA ALA A 358 4.25 13.96 7.12
C ALA A 358 4.23 14.67 5.74
N PRO A 359 3.24 15.52 5.47
CA PRO A 359 3.31 16.48 4.36
C PRO A 359 4.43 17.50 4.61
N GLN A 360 5.35 17.68 3.66
CA GLN A 360 6.24 18.85 3.65
C GLN A 360 5.42 20.06 3.17
N TYR A 361 4.93 20.86 4.11
CA TYR A 361 4.33 22.15 3.77
C TYR A 361 5.42 23.09 3.25
N SER A 362 5.14 23.91 2.24
CA SER A 362 6.08 24.93 1.73
C SER A 362 6.07 26.21 2.57
N ALA A 363 5.01 26.42 3.36
CA ALA A 363 4.87 27.51 4.32
C ALA A 363 5.12 27.01 5.76
N ASN A 364 5.64 27.87 6.63
CA ASN A 364 5.73 27.57 8.06
C ASN A 364 4.34 27.19 8.59
N SER A 365 4.25 26.06 9.29
CA SER A 365 2.99 25.53 9.82
C SER A 365 2.99 25.62 11.35
N LEU A 366 1.83 25.91 11.94
CA LEU A 366 1.64 25.90 13.39
C LEU A 366 0.69 24.77 13.76
N HIS A 367 1.18 23.84 14.57
CA HIS A 367 0.35 22.84 15.24
C HIS A 367 0.22 23.22 16.71
N ALA A 368 -1.00 23.55 17.13
CA ALA A 368 -1.32 23.94 18.50
C ALA A 368 -2.49 23.10 19.03
N GLY A 369 -2.19 21.86 19.41
CA GLY A 369 -3.13 20.90 19.95
C GLY A 369 -3.38 21.09 21.45
N CYS A 370 -4.62 20.79 21.87
CA CYS A 370 -5.03 20.73 23.27
C CYS A 370 -5.55 19.33 23.60
N VAL A 371 -5.07 18.74 24.69
CA VAL A 371 -5.55 17.45 25.20
C VAL A 371 -5.88 17.60 26.69
N GLU A 372 -7.11 17.24 27.05
CA GLU A 372 -7.58 17.18 28.43
C GLU A 372 -8.06 15.77 28.76
N ILE A 373 -7.52 15.20 29.84
CA ILE A 373 -7.81 13.84 30.28
C ILE A 373 -8.33 13.88 31.73
N PHE A 374 -9.41 13.15 32.00
CA PHE A 374 -9.97 13.03 33.34
C PHE A 374 -9.96 11.55 33.75
N VAL A 375 -8.96 11.16 34.54
CA VAL A 375 -8.81 9.79 35.03
C VAL A 375 -9.61 9.65 36.33
N LYS A 376 -10.75 8.97 36.25
CA LYS A 376 -11.67 8.75 37.38
C LYS A 376 -11.13 7.76 38.39
N LYS A 377 -11.73 7.71 39.59
CA LYS A 377 -11.31 6.86 40.72
C LYS A 377 -11.10 5.40 40.28
N ASN A 378 -10.01 4.80 40.74
CA ASN A 378 -9.59 3.42 40.42
C ASN A 378 -9.37 3.13 38.91
N ALA A 379 -9.22 4.16 38.07
CA ALA A 379 -9.02 3.99 36.63
C ALA A 379 -7.54 4.10 36.24
N ARG A 380 -7.20 3.47 35.11
CA ARG A 380 -5.90 3.57 34.45
C ARG A 380 -6.09 4.16 33.06
N MET A 381 -5.29 5.16 32.71
CA MET A 381 -5.28 5.76 31.38
C MET A 381 -3.85 5.85 30.85
N ARG A 382 -3.62 5.32 29.66
CA ARG A 382 -2.36 5.45 28.93
C ARG A 382 -2.57 6.27 27.67
N TYR A 383 -1.80 7.33 27.52
CA TYR A 383 -1.76 8.18 26.34
C TYR A 383 -0.40 8.02 25.65
N SER A 384 -0.42 7.40 24.47
CA SER A 384 0.77 7.17 23.64
C SER A 384 0.77 8.12 22.45
N SER A 385 1.90 8.79 22.19
CA SER A 385 2.02 9.81 21.14
C SER A 385 3.37 9.68 20.43
N VAL A 386 3.37 9.32 19.15
CA VAL A 386 4.56 9.40 18.30
C VAL A 386 4.29 10.50 17.28
N GLU A 387 5.00 11.61 17.41
CA GLU A 387 4.82 12.79 16.56
C GLU A 387 6.08 13.00 15.73
N ASN A 388 5.92 13.04 14.40
CA ASN A 388 6.96 13.37 13.45
C ASN A 388 6.48 14.49 12.52
N TRP A 389 6.91 15.72 12.77
CA TRP A 389 6.48 16.87 12.00
C TRP A 389 7.50 17.29 10.95
N SER A 390 7.07 17.98 9.89
CA SER A 390 7.98 18.63 8.96
C SER A 390 8.85 19.68 9.69
N LYS A 391 10.09 19.88 9.24
CA LYS A 391 11.08 20.78 9.89
C LYS A 391 10.68 22.27 9.90
N ASN A 392 9.64 22.65 9.17
CA ASN A 392 9.05 23.99 9.17
C ASN A 392 7.77 24.11 10.02
N THR A 393 7.44 23.08 10.80
CA THR A 393 6.29 23.09 11.71
C THR A 393 6.73 23.53 13.10
N TYR A 394 5.95 24.42 13.71
CA TYR A 394 6.00 24.77 15.14
C TYR A 394 4.98 23.89 15.88
N ASN A 395 5.44 23.02 16.77
CA ASN A 395 4.62 22.11 17.56
C ASN A 395 4.45 22.65 18.99
N LEU A 396 3.35 23.36 19.26
CA LEU A 396 3.07 24.05 20.52
C LEU A 396 1.85 23.42 21.21
N ASN A 397 2.06 22.25 21.80
CA ASN A 397 0.98 21.42 22.32
C ASN A 397 0.78 21.57 23.83
N THR A 398 -0.48 21.68 24.26
CA THR A 398 -0.87 21.69 25.68
C THR A 398 -1.61 20.41 26.03
N LYS A 399 -1.03 19.57 26.89
CA LYS A 399 -1.64 18.32 27.36
C LYS A 399 -1.78 18.33 28.87
N ARG A 400 -2.95 17.98 29.41
CA ARG A 400 -3.23 17.98 30.85
C ARG A 400 -4.12 16.81 31.25
N ALA A 401 -3.80 16.18 32.37
CA ALA A 401 -4.60 15.16 33.02
C ALA A 401 -4.98 15.58 34.45
N MET A 402 -6.22 15.31 34.82
CA MET A 402 -6.72 15.35 36.19
C MET A 402 -6.87 13.90 36.68
N VAL A 403 -6.19 13.55 37.77
CA VAL A 403 -6.09 12.16 38.25
C VAL A 403 -6.74 12.02 39.63
N ASP A 404 -7.81 11.22 39.69
CA ASP A 404 -8.57 10.92 40.91
C ASP A 404 -7.92 9.81 41.76
N GLU A 405 -8.59 9.45 42.85
CA GLU A 405 -8.10 8.55 43.90
C GLU A 405 -7.74 7.16 43.35
N ASN A 406 -6.58 6.65 43.76
CA ASN A 406 -6.05 5.35 43.36
C ASN A 406 -5.99 5.12 41.84
N SER A 407 -5.83 6.19 41.06
CA SER A 407 -5.80 6.13 39.60
C SER A 407 -4.40 6.34 39.04
N LEU A 408 -4.16 5.86 37.82
CA LEU A 408 -2.87 5.93 37.13
C LEU A 408 -3.02 6.64 35.78
N MET A 409 -2.20 7.67 35.56
CA MET A 409 -2.01 8.31 34.27
C MET A 409 -0.61 7.97 33.71
N GLU A 410 -0.55 7.44 32.50
CA GLU A 410 0.69 7.13 31.79
C GLU A 410 0.81 7.98 30.52
N TRP A 411 1.82 8.83 30.45
CA TRP A 411 2.21 9.56 29.26
C TRP A 411 3.41 8.87 28.62
N VAL A 412 3.24 8.37 27.40
CA VAL A 412 4.33 7.79 26.61
C VAL A 412 4.46 8.58 25.33
N SER A 413 5.55 9.31 25.14
CA SER A 413 5.71 10.19 23.98
C SER A 413 7.06 10.08 23.30
N ALA A 414 7.06 10.17 21.97
CA ALA A 414 8.26 10.36 21.17
C ALA A 414 8.05 11.53 20.21
N GLN A 415 9.00 12.45 20.21
CA GLN A 415 8.99 13.67 19.41
C GLN A 415 10.20 13.67 18.47
N THR A 416 9.92 13.66 17.16
CA THR A 416 10.90 13.80 16.09
C THR A 416 10.44 14.85 15.08
N GLY A 417 11.35 15.35 14.25
CA GLY A 417 11.00 16.40 13.31
C GLY A 417 10.68 17.74 14.00
N SER A 418 9.80 18.54 13.39
CA SER A 418 9.47 19.94 13.76
C SER A 418 10.67 20.91 13.70
N GLY A 419 10.42 22.19 13.48
CA GLY A 419 11.45 23.22 13.64
C GLY A 419 11.61 23.60 15.11
N VAL A 420 10.48 23.80 15.79
CA VAL A 420 10.41 24.12 17.21
C VAL A 420 9.30 23.29 17.85
N THR A 421 9.59 22.63 18.97
CA THR A 421 8.59 21.98 19.83
C THR A 421 8.60 22.60 21.21
N MET A 422 7.42 22.88 21.74
CA MET A 422 7.18 23.18 23.15
C MET A 422 6.08 22.28 23.67
N LEU A 423 6.43 21.28 24.48
CA LEU A 423 5.47 20.29 24.96
C LEU A 423 5.76 19.86 26.40
N TYR A 424 4.78 20.09 27.27
CA TYR A 424 4.88 19.80 28.70
C TYR A 424 3.62 19.10 29.22
N PRO A 425 3.44 17.79 28.99
CA PRO A 425 2.29 17.06 29.52
C PRO A 425 2.21 17.22 31.04
N CYS A 426 1.03 17.61 31.50
CA CYS A 426 0.78 17.99 32.88
C CYS A 426 -0.10 16.95 33.56
N SER A 427 0.31 16.44 34.73
CA SER A 427 -0.50 15.56 35.57
C SER A 427 -0.84 16.27 36.88
N VAL A 428 -2.13 16.43 37.16
CA VAL A 428 -2.64 16.99 38.41
C VAL A 428 -3.18 15.84 39.25
N LEU A 429 -2.40 15.42 40.26
CA LEU A 429 -2.72 14.34 41.18
C LEU A 429 -3.60 14.89 42.30
N LYS A 430 -4.91 14.87 42.08
CA LYS A 430 -5.91 15.45 43.00
C LYS A 430 -6.54 14.46 43.96
N GLY A 431 -6.49 13.16 43.65
CA GLY A 431 -6.97 12.11 44.53
C GLY A 431 -5.86 11.47 45.33
N GLU A 432 -6.20 10.98 46.52
CA GLU A 432 -5.28 10.23 47.37
C GLU A 432 -4.82 8.95 46.65
N GLY A 433 -3.53 8.62 46.75
CA GLY A 433 -2.97 7.43 46.07
C GLY A 433 -2.83 7.56 44.55
N ALA A 434 -3.12 8.72 43.95
CA ALA A 434 -3.00 8.95 42.52
C ALA A 434 -1.54 8.87 42.03
N LYS A 435 -1.35 8.33 40.81
CA LYS A 435 -0.05 8.07 40.21
C LYS A 435 0.07 8.67 38.82
N ALA A 436 1.26 9.16 38.47
CA ALA A 436 1.60 9.60 37.12
C ALA A 436 2.96 9.09 36.66
N ASP A 437 2.98 8.43 35.51
CA ASP A 437 4.19 8.02 34.82
C ASP A 437 4.35 8.85 33.54
N HIS A 438 5.52 9.46 33.38
CA HIS A 438 5.90 10.23 32.21
C HIS A 438 7.13 9.61 31.58
N ILE A 439 7.01 9.17 30.33
CA ILE A 439 8.09 8.57 29.55
C ILE A 439 8.17 9.34 28.23
N SER A 440 9.32 9.97 27.97
CA SER A 440 9.48 10.80 26.77
C SER A 440 10.81 10.62 26.06
N ILE A 441 10.78 10.61 24.73
CA ILE A 441 11.96 10.74 23.86
C ILE A 441 11.84 12.03 23.04
N ALA A 442 12.92 12.79 22.94
CA ALA A 442 13.04 13.92 22.02
C ALA A 442 14.32 13.79 21.17
N VAL A 443 14.19 14.00 19.86
CA VAL A 443 15.32 14.00 18.92
C VAL A 443 15.41 15.36 18.24
N ALA A 444 16.59 15.98 18.28
CA ALA A 444 16.85 17.27 17.65
C ALA A 444 18.04 17.16 16.69
N GLY A 445 17.79 17.38 15.40
CA GLY A 445 18.79 17.52 14.35
C GLY A 445 19.07 18.98 13.98
N LYS A 446 19.68 19.19 12.81
CA LYS A 446 20.04 20.52 12.29
C LYS A 446 18.89 21.52 12.32
N ASN A 447 19.13 22.67 12.93
CA ASN A 447 18.18 23.79 13.07
C ASN A 447 16.87 23.44 13.81
N GLN A 448 16.87 22.41 14.66
CA GLN A 448 15.70 22.03 15.44
C GLN A 448 15.88 22.37 16.92
N PHE A 449 14.80 22.88 17.52
CA PHE A 449 14.73 23.25 18.93
C PHE A 449 13.60 22.48 19.61
N GLN A 450 13.96 21.51 20.44
CA GLN A 450 12.99 20.68 21.16
C GLN A 450 13.01 21.06 22.64
N ASP A 451 12.04 21.86 23.09
CA ASP A 451 11.82 22.16 24.51
C ASP A 451 10.67 21.29 25.03
N THR A 452 11.04 20.17 25.65
CA THR A 452 10.09 19.13 26.08
C THR A 452 10.25 18.86 27.57
N GLY A 453 9.23 18.30 28.21
CA GLY A 453 9.38 17.83 29.57
C GLY A 453 8.06 17.45 30.20
N ALA A 454 7.93 17.62 31.52
CA ALA A 454 6.76 17.18 32.26
C ALA A 454 6.42 18.16 33.38
N LYS A 455 5.12 18.31 33.66
CA LYS A 455 4.61 19.05 34.83
C LYS A 455 3.81 18.12 35.72
N VAL A 456 4.10 18.08 37.01
CA VAL A 456 3.33 17.27 37.96
C VAL A 456 2.99 18.08 39.20
N TYR A 457 1.71 18.07 39.56
CA TYR A 457 1.19 18.71 40.76
C TYR A 457 0.64 17.64 41.71
N HIS A 458 1.27 17.48 42.86
CA HIS A 458 0.80 16.63 43.95
C HIS A 458 -0.09 17.48 44.87
N LEU A 459 -1.39 17.26 44.82
CA LEU A 459 -2.39 17.99 45.62
C LEU A 459 -2.94 17.16 46.78
N ALA A 460 -2.84 15.84 46.71
CA ALA A 460 -3.37 14.89 47.70
C ALA A 460 -2.28 13.96 48.28
N PRO A 461 -2.54 13.32 49.44
CA PRO A 461 -1.60 12.41 50.08
C PRO A 461 -1.32 11.12 49.28
N ARG A 462 -0.20 10.47 49.59
CA ARG A 462 0.25 9.18 49.05
C ARG A 462 0.33 9.14 47.52
N THR A 463 0.54 10.30 46.89
CA THR A 463 0.64 10.40 45.42
C THR A 463 2.05 10.10 44.94
N THR A 464 2.18 9.47 43.77
CA THR A 464 3.48 9.06 43.22
C THR A 464 3.67 9.59 41.80
N SER A 465 4.85 10.12 41.49
CA SER A 465 5.21 10.49 40.12
C SER A 465 6.58 9.98 39.69
N ILE A 466 6.65 9.48 38.46
CA ILE A 466 7.88 9.02 37.83
C ILE A 466 8.03 9.69 36.48
N ILE A 467 9.11 10.44 36.29
CA ILE A 467 9.45 11.11 35.03
C ILE A 467 10.74 10.49 34.50
N ARG A 468 10.69 9.94 33.29
CA ARG A 468 11.83 9.38 32.55
C ARG A 468 11.91 10.06 31.20
N ALA A 469 12.92 10.90 31.01
CA ALA A 469 13.14 11.61 29.76
C ALA A 469 14.46 11.19 29.13
N LYS A 470 14.42 10.91 27.83
CA LYS A 470 15.61 10.69 27.00
C LYS A 470 15.66 11.73 25.88
N SER A 471 16.83 12.30 25.64
CA SER A 471 17.05 13.22 24.53
C SER A 471 18.26 12.82 23.69
N ILE A 472 18.16 13.06 22.38
CA ILE A 472 19.25 12.82 21.42
C ILE A 472 19.44 14.09 20.60
N SER A 473 20.63 14.68 20.67
CA SER A 473 20.97 15.90 19.91
C SER A 473 22.10 15.63 18.91
N LYS A 474 21.90 16.08 17.66
CA LYS A 474 22.87 15.98 16.56
C LYS A 474 22.79 17.15 15.58
N ASP A 475 23.80 17.27 14.72
CA ASP A 475 23.97 18.28 13.69
C ASP A 475 23.75 19.73 14.18
N GLY A 476 24.13 20.02 15.42
CA GLY A 476 23.88 21.32 16.07
C GLY A 476 22.46 21.51 16.63
N GLY A 477 21.67 20.44 16.71
CA GLY A 477 20.33 20.45 17.29
C GLY A 477 20.34 20.77 18.78
N VAL A 478 19.26 21.42 19.24
CA VAL A 478 19.11 21.85 20.63
C VAL A 478 17.94 21.10 21.28
N ASN A 479 18.26 20.25 22.25
CA ASN A 479 17.27 19.69 23.16
C ASN A 479 17.29 20.44 24.48
N THR A 480 16.12 20.69 25.03
CA THR A 480 15.94 21.25 26.36
C THR A 480 14.90 20.41 27.09
N PHE A 481 15.31 19.73 28.16
CA PHE A 481 14.38 19.12 29.10
C PHE A 481 13.93 20.16 30.13
N ARG A 482 12.63 20.29 30.34
CA ARG A 482 12.03 21.19 31.34
C ARG A 482 11.07 20.45 32.26
N GLY A 483 11.51 20.18 33.48
CA GLY A 483 10.69 19.55 34.51
C GLY A 483 10.07 20.58 35.45
N HIS A 484 8.81 20.39 35.83
CA HIS A 484 8.19 21.13 36.93
C HIS A 484 7.44 20.17 37.85
N VAL A 485 7.94 19.94 39.06
CA VAL A 485 7.23 19.16 40.08
C VAL A 485 6.88 20.06 41.25
N LYS A 486 5.62 20.09 41.64
CA LYS A 486 5.15 20.82 42.82
C LYS A 486 4.42 19.88 43.76
N VAL A 487 4.85 19.86 45.01
CA VAL A 487 4.19 19.12 46.09
C VAL A 487 3.60 20.14 47.07
N ASN A 488 2.28 20.11 47.22
CA ASN A 488 1.57 21.02 48.12
C ASN A 488 1.76 20.64 49.59
N LYS A 489 1.52 21.60 50.49
CA LYS A 489 1.64 21.40 51.95
C LYS A 489 0.79 20.24 52.47
N SER A 490 -0.39 20.03 51.90
CA SER A 490 -1.36 19.00 52.29
C SER A 490 -1.13 17.61 51.65
N ALA A 491 -0.06 17.45 50.87
CA ALA A 491 0.22 16.22 50.15
C ALA A 491 1.27 15.39 50.91
N ASP A 492 0.82 14.68 51.94
CA ASP A 492 1.66 13.84 52.79
C ASP A 492 2.09 12.54 52.09
N GLU A 493 3.22 11.96 52.50
CA GLU A 493 3.71 10.65 52.05
C GLU A 493 3.85 10.51 50.52
N CYS A 494 4.24 11.59 49.84
CA CYS A 494 4.37 11.59 48.38
C CYS A 494 5.73 11.05 47.93
N LYS A 495 5.77 10.49 46.71
CA LYS A 495 7.00 9.98 46.09
C LYS A 495 7.22 10.60 44.72
N VAL A 496 8.43 11.10 44.47
CA VAL A 496 8.82 11.75 43.21
C VAL A 496 10.15 11.17 42.73
N SER A 497 10.18 10.71 41.48
CA SER A 497 11.41 10.25 40.82
C SER A 497 11.52 10.91 39.45
N VAL A 498 12.60 11.64 39.20
CA VAL A 498 12.87 12.29 37.91
C VAL A 498 14.23 11.85 37.38
N LYS A 499 14.25 11.15 36.25
CA LYS A 499 15.46 10.72 35.55
C LYS A 499 15.52 11.30 34.14
N CYS A 500 16.60 12.00 33.83
CA CYS A 500 16.84 12.61 32.53
C CYS A 500 18.16 12.14 31.95
N ASP A 501 18.12 11.38 30.85
CA ASP A 501 19.33 10.95 30.14
C ASP A 501 19.41 11.69 28.81
N ALA A 502 20.55 12.32 28.52
CA ALA A 502 20.81 12.97 27.25
C ALA A 502 21.99 12.32 26.54
N LEU A 503 21.84 12.11 25.24
CA LEU A 503 22.90 11.63 24.35
C LEU A 503 23.24 12.73 23.34
N GLN A 504 24.47 13.22 23.41
CA GLN A 504 25.00 14.22 22.49
C GLN A 504 25.90 13.56 21.46
N MET A 505 25.56 13.71 20.18
CA MET A 505 26.22 12.99 19.09
C MET A 505 27.40 13.73 18.46
N ASP A 506 27.49 15.04 18.66
CA ASP A 506 28.58 15.87 18.15
C ASP A 506 28.93 17.01 19.11
N LEU A 507 29.95 17.80 18.78
CA LEU A 507 30.39 18.94 19.60
C LEU A 507 29.54 20.20 19.43
N LEU A 508 28.73 20.30 18.39
CA LEU A 508 27.92 21.49 18.06
C LEU A 508 26.57 21.48 18.78
N SER A 509 26.05 20.30 19.05
CA SER A 509 24.74 20.05 19.62
C SER A 509 24.67 20.43 21.08
N VAL A 510 23.49 20.83 21.53
CA VAL A 510 23.25 21.29 22.90
C VAL A 510 22.17 20.43 23.55
N SER A 511 22.38 20.10 24.81
CA SER A 511 21.39 19.46 25.66
C SER A 511 21.29 20.21 26.99
N ASN A 512 20.19 20.94 27.18
CA ASN A 512 19.90 21.67 28.41
C ASN A 512 18.94 20.87 29.29
N THR A 513 19.09 20.96 30.61
CA THR A 513 18.16 20.35 31.57
C THR A 513 17.81 21.38 32.63
N TYR A 514 16.54 21.77 32.71
CA TYR A 514 16.00 22.73 33.67
C TYR A 514 14.97 22.05 34.58
N PRO A 515 15.40 21.37 35.66
CA PRO A 515 14.50 20.80 36.65
C PRO A 515 14.04 21.90 37.62
N PHE A 516 12.73 22.05 37.78
CA PHE A 516 12.15 22.92 38.79
C PHE A 516 11.32 22.08 39.76
N MET A 517 11.70 22.06 41.04
CA MET A 517 10.99 21.31 42.07
C MET A 517 10.63 22.24 43.23
N LYS A 518 9.34 22.34 43.54
CA LYS A 518 8.81 23.11 44.67
C LYS A 518 8.11 22.16 45.64
N ILE A 519 8.84 21.73 46.65
CA ILE A 519 8.38 20.76 47.65
C ILE A 519 8.00 21.52 48.91
N LEU A 520 6.70 21.55 49.24
CA LEU A 520 6.16 22.29 50.40
C LEU A 520 5.73 21.36 51.55
N ASN A 521 6.05 20.07 51.46
CA ASN A 521 5.71 19.04 52.44
C ASN A 521 6.99 18.29 52.86
N SER A 522 7.16 18.02 54.15
CA SER A 522 8.37 17.37 54.71
C SER A 522 8.33 15.85 54.67
N GLN A 523 7.18 15.23 54.44
CA GLN A 523 6.97 13.78 54.35
C GLN A 523 6.98 13.30 52.89
N THR A 524 7.84 13.89 52.05
CA THR A 524 7.93 13.56 50.63
C THR A 524 9.32 13.04 50.27
N ASP A 525 9.37 11.88 49.64
CA ASP A 525 10.59 11.32 49.05
C ASP A 525 10.80 11.88 47.65
N VAL A 526 11.96 12.52 47.40
CA VAL A 526 12.29 13.11 46.10
C VAL A 526 13.66 12.63 45.65
N ALA A 527 13.71 12.05 44.44
CA ALA A 527 14.95 11.71 43.75
C ALA A 527 14.98 12.40 42.37
N HIS A 528 16.12 13.03 42.06
CA HIS A 528 16.39 13.57 40.73
C HIS A 528 17.78 13.16 40.25
N GLU A 529 17.82 12.58 39.05
CA GLU A 529 19.03 12.17 38.35
C GLU A 529 19.02 12.79 36.95
N ALA A 530 20.16 13.38 36.55
CA ALA A 530 20.36 13.87 35.20
C ALA A 530 21.76 13.44 34.72
N THR A 531 21.82 12.80 33.56
CA THR A 531 23.09 12.34 32.95
C THR A 531 23.17 12.84 31.51
N VAL A 532 24.29 13.46 31.16
CA VAL A 532 24.60 13.85 29.78
C VAL A 532 25.81 13.04 29.33
N GLY A 533 25.60 12.17 28.35
CA GLY A 533 26.63 11.35 27.74
C GLY A 533 26.98 11.86 26.35
N LYS A 534 28.27 11.84 26.01
CA LYS A 534 28.73 11.90 24.62
C LYS A 534 28.99 10.48 24.14
N ILE A 535 28.86 10.25 22.84
CA ILE A 535 29.22 8.97 22.26
C ILE A 535 30.73 8.79 22.38
N ASP A 536 31.13 7.71 23.06
CA ASP A 536 32.53 7.39 23.26
C ASP A 536 33.14 6.87 21.95
N SER A 537 34.21 7.50 21.50
CA SER A 537 34.94 7.09 20.30
C SER A 537 35.47 5.66 20.43
N SER A 538 35.71 5.17 21.65
CA SER A 538 36.11 3.78 21.89
C SER A 538 34.99 2.79 21.57
N GLN A 539 33.74 3.12 21.90
CA GLN A 539 32.56 2.29 21.59
C GLN A 539 32.28 2.28 20.09
N LEU A 540 32.37 3.45 19.46
CA LEU A 540 32.20 3.60 18.01
C LEU A 540 33.29 2.81 17.26
N PHE A 541 34.56 2.97 17.65
CA PHE A 541 35.69 2.23 17.09
C PHE A 541 35.54 0.72 17.30
N TYR A 542 35.09 0.28 18.48
CA TYR A 542 34.85 -1.14 18.75
C TYR A 542 33.81 -1.72 17.79
N LEU A 543 32.67 -1.06 17.62
CA LEU A 543 31.61 -1.50 16.70
C LEU A 543 32.08 -1.49 15.24
N MET A 544 32.82 -0.45 14.83
CA MET A 544 33.39 -0.37 13.49
C MET A 544 34.43 -1.46 13.23
N SER A 545 35.24 -1.81 14.24
CA SER A 545 36.21 -2.92 14.14
C SER A 545 35.54 -4.29 13.92
N ARG A 546 34.24 -4.41 14.23
CA ARG A 546 33.42 -5.61 13.96
C ARG A 546 32.76 -5.60 12.58
N GLY A 547 33.09 -4.63 11.73
CA GLY A 547 32.64 -4.55 10.35
C GLY A 547 31.37 -3.73 10.13
N LEU A 548 30.90 -2.99 11.14
CA LEU A 548 29.87 -1.97 10.97
C LEU A 548 30.50 -0.69 10.39
N ASP A 549 29.78 0.01 9.53
CA ASP A 549 30.16 1.38 9.21
C ASP A 549 29.81 2.33 10.38
N GLU A 550 30.33 3.55 10.34
CA GLU A 550 30.15 4.53 11.42
C GLU A 550 28.66 4.84 11.68
N GLU A 551 27.86 4.93 10.62
CA GLU A 551 26.42 5.22 10.67
C GLU A 551 25.65 4.06 11.32
N GLN A 552 25.94 2.82 10.92
CA GLN A 552 25.39 1.61 11.52
C GLN A 552 25.77 1.46 13.00
N ALA A 553 27.03 1.73 13.34
CA ALA A 553 27.51 1.70 14.72
C ALA A 553 26.78 2.74 15.58
N MET A 554 26.64 3.96 15.06
CA MET A 554 25.91 5.06 15.69
C MET A 554 24.44 4.70 15.94
N GLN A 555 23.78 4.14 14.92
CA GLN A 555 22.39 3.71 15.00
C GLN A 555 22.20 2.64 16.08
N LEU A 556 23.13 1.69 16.21
CA LEU A 556 23.08 0.64 17.22
C LEU A 556 23.20 1.19 18.65
N ILE A 557 24.11 2.16 18.87
CA ILE A 557 24.28 2.85 20.16
C ILE A 557 22.99 3.59 20.53
N VAL A 558 22.42 4.33 19.58
CA VAL A 558 21.17 5.08 19.76
C VAL A 558 20.00 4.14 20.08
N GLN A 559 19.89 3.00 19.38
CA GLN A 559 18.85 2.00 19.64
C GLN A 559 18.96 1.43 21.06
N GLY A 560 20.16 1.06 21.51
CA GLY A 560 20.39 0.61 22.89
C GLY A 560 20.03 1.69 23.92
N PHE A 561 20.32 2.96 23.61
CA PHE A 561 19.99 4.08 24.49
C PHE A 561 18.48 4.27 24.70
N ILE A 562 17.67 4.07 23.66
CA ILE A 562 16.21 4.27 23.72
C ILE A 562 15.41 3.00 24.03
N GLU A 563 16.05 1.83 24.04
CA GLU A 563 15.40 0.50 24.07
C GLU A 563 14.33 0.38 25.17
N ASN A 564 14.64 0.86 26.38
CA ASN A 564 13.75 0.77 27.53
C ASN A 564 12.45 1.57 27.35
N ILE A 565 12.46 2.61 26.53
CA ILE A 565 11.26 3.39 26.22
C ILE A 565 10.51 2.78 25.04
N VAL A 566 11.23 2.28 24.03
CA VAL A 566 10.63 1.63 22.87
C VAL A 566 9.81 0.40 23.29
N LYS A 567 10.27 -0.35 24.31
CA LYS A 567 9.53 -1.50 24.87
C LYS A 567 8.20 -1.14 25.54
N GLU A 568 7.98 0.12 25.92
CA GLU A 568 6.73 0.58 26.53
C GLU A 568 5.67 0.96 25.49
N LEU A 569 6.06 1.09 24.22
CA LEU A 569 5.17 1.39 23.11
C LEU A 569 4.54 0.11 22.53
N PRO A 570 3.29 0.17 22.04
CA PRO A 570 2.74 -0.90 21.20
C PRO A 570 3.65 -1.19 20.00
N LEU A 571 3.63 -2.44 19.52
CA LEU A 571 4.59 -2.94 18.53
C LEU A 571 4.64 -2.08 17.26
N GLU A 572 3.48 -1.62 16.79
CA GLU A 572 3.34 -0.81 15.58
C GLU A 572 4.05 0.54 15.74
N TYR A 573 3.86 1.21 16.90
CA TYR A 573 4.50 2.48 17.21
C TYR A 573 5.99 2.33 17.50
N ALA A 574 6.40 1.23 18.11
CA ALA A 574 7.81 0.91 18.36
C ALA A 574 8.57 0.72 17.04
N VAL A 575 7.97 0.01 16.06
CA VAL A 575 8.56 -0.17 14.72
C VAL A 575 8.67 1.17 14.00
N GLU A 576 7.62 2.00 14.05
CA GLU A 576 7.65 3.31 13.39
C GLU A 576 8.64 4.26 14.05
N LEU A 577 8.71 4.32 15.38
CA LEU A 577 9.69 5.15 16.09
C LEU A 577 11.13 4.78 15.75
N ASN A 578 11.46 3.48 15.71
CA ASN A 578 12.79 3.01 15.30
C ASN A 578 13.13 3.45 13.88
N ARG A 579 12.15 3.45 12.98
CA ARG A 579 12.32 3.91 11.60
C ARG A 579 12.52 5.43 11.52
N LEU A 580 11.72 6.20 12.27
CA LEU A 580 11.84 7.66 12.33
C LEU A 580 13.19 8.11 12.88
N ILE A 581 13.65 7.45 13.95
CA ILE A 581 14.97 7.73 14.52
C ILE A 581 16.06 7.37 13.51
N ALA A 582 15.97 6.22 12.82
CA ALA A 582 16.90 5.87 11.75
C ALA A 582 16.96 6.93 10.65
N LEU A 583 15.80 7.43 10.21
CA LEU A 583 15.69 8.49 9.20
C LEU A 583 16.29 9.82 9.67
N GLU A 584 16.10 10.18 10.95
CA GLU A 584 16.77 11.35 11.49
C GLU A 584 18.28 11.12 11.52
N MET A 585 18.76 9.93 11.92
CA MET A 585 20.19 9.61 11.99
C MET A 585 20.90 9.59 10.64
N GLU A 586 20.19 9.33 9.53
CA GLU A 586 20.78 9.31 8.18
C GLU A 586 21.41 10.66 7.81
N SER A 587 22.73 10.65 7.61
CA SER A 587 23.47 11.87 7.29
C SER A 587 23.09 12.37 5.89
N HIS A 588 22.52 13.57 5.82
CA HIS A 588 22.39 14.30 4.55
C HIS A 588 23.72 15.00 4.29
N SER A 589 24.76 14.22 3.97
CA SER A 589 25.98 14.75 3.37
C SER A 589 25.56 15.50 2.09
N ALA A 590 25.77 16.82 2.11
CA ALA A 590 25.54 17.72 0.99
C ALA A 590 26.39 17.36 -0.23
#